data_AF-A0A078MNL5-F1
#
_entry.id   AF-A0A078MNL5-F1
#
_cell.length_a   1.000
_cell.length_b   1.000
_cell.length_c   1.000
_cell.angle_alpha   90.00
_cell.angle_beta   90.00
_cell.angle_gamma   90.00
#
_symmetry.space_group_name_H-M   'P 1'
#
loop_
_entity.id
_entity.type
_entity.pdbx_description
1 polymer ?
#
loop_
_entity_poly.entity_id
_entity_poly.type
_entity_poly.pdbx_seq_one_letter_code
_entity_poly.pdbx_strand_id
1 'polypeptide(L)'
;MTDRDWTESEWTQLQMQEMREHVILRLLGRQPIWMRPDVITPDLDAADAWPELFAGLSEDARRAVREAWAGSSLAARGLGRPAPTRAMVAELAAEARERAAGDGTWPSPGNRRR
;
A
#
# COMPACT_ATOMS: atom_id res chain seq x y z
N MET A 1 -30.72 -1.43 3.43
CA MET A 1 -29.26 -1.27 3.54
C MET A 1 -28.99 0.13 3.04
N THR A 2 -28.74 1.09 3.91
CA THR A 2 -28.58 2.49 3.50
C THR A 2 -27.27 2.63 2.75
N ASP A 3 -27.35 2.91 1.45
CA ASP A 3 -26.29 3.51 0.65
C ASP A 3 -25.89 4.82 1.35
N ARG A 4 -24.89 4.74 2.23
CA ARG A 4 -24.31 5.94 2.82
C ARG A 4 -23.45 6.55 1.73
N ASP A 5 -23.77 7.77 1.31
CA ASP A 5 -22.86 8.57 0.49
C ASP A 5 -21.74 9.07 1.40
N TRP A 6 -20.60 8.40 1.34
CA TRP A 6 -19.37 8.83 2.00
C TRP A 6 -18.86 10.09 1.32
N THR A 7 -18.43 11.05 2.11
CA THR A 7 -17.72 12.24 1.62
C THR A 7 -16.37 11.87 1.02
N GLU A 8 -15.82 12.73 0.17
CA GLU A 8 -14.48 12.54 -0.44
C GLU A 8 -13.39 12.35 0.63
N SER A 9 -13.49 13.07 1.75
CA SER A 9 -12.58 12.96 2.88
C SER A 9 -12.69 11.60 3.59
N GLU A 10 -13.89 11.10 3.83
CA GLU A 10 -14.09 9.78 4.46
C GLU A 10 -13.57 8.66 3.55
N TRP A 11 -13.78 8.76 2.23
CA TRP A 11 -13.21 7.82 1.26
C TRP A 11 -11.68 7.84 1.25
N THR A 12 -11.10 9.04 1.25
CA THR A 12 -9.63 9.20 1.25
C THR A 12 -9.02 8.58 2.51
N GLN A 13 -9.66 8.77 3.67
CA GLN A 13 -9.23 8.15 4.92
C GLN A 13 -9.33 6.62 4.88
N LEU A 14 -10.44 6.09 4.35
CA LEU A 14 -10.62 4.65 4.19
C LEU A 14 -9.55 4.05 3.27
N GLN A 15 -9.30 4.67 2.12
CA GLN A 15 -8.26 4.21 1.19
C GLN A 15 -6.86 4.25 1.83
N MET A 16 -6.54 5.30 2.58
CA MET A 16 -5.27 5.37 3.32
C MET A 16 -5.16 4.26 4.37
N GLN A 17 -6.25 3.96 5.07
CA GLN A 17 -6.27 2.88 6.05
C GLN A 17 -6.06 1.51 5.38
N GLU A 18 -6.80 1.21 4.31
CA GLU A 18 -6.64 -0.03 3.55
C GLU A 18 -5.22 -0.19 3.01
N MET A 19 -4.64 0.87 2.45
CA MET A 19 -3.27 0.85 1.96
C MET A 19 -2.27 0.55 3.08
N ARG A 20 -2.41 1.18 4.26
CA ARG A 20 -1.56 0.88 5.44
C ARG A 20 -1.68 -0.59 5.87
N GLU A 21 -2.90 -1.11 5.96
CA GLU A 21 -3.15 -2.50 6.34
C GLU A 21 -2.51 -3.47 5.33
N HIS A 22 -2.62 -3.18 4.03
CA HIS A 22 -2.01 -3.99 2.98
C HIS A 22 -0.48 -4.02 3.08
N VAL A 23 0.16 -2.87 3.32
CA VAL A 23 1.61 -2.80 3.55
C VAL A 23 2.01 -3.66 4.75
N ILE A 24 1.25 -3.59 5.84
CA ILE A 24 1.50 -4.38 7.05
C ILE A 24 1.37 -5.88 6.80
N LEU A 25 0.29 -6.31 6.17
CA LEU A 25 0.06 -7.72 5.85
C LEU A 25 1.14 -8.26 4.91
N ARG A 26 1.57 -7.45 3.93
CA ARG A 26 2.63 -7.83 2.99
C ARG A 26 3.96 -8.07 3.71
N LEU A 27 4.36 -7.14 4.58
CA LEU A 27 5.63 -7.21 5.28
C LEU A 27 5.66 -8.33 6.32
N LEU A 28 4.52 -8.63 6.95
CA LEU A 28 4.32 -9.82 7.77
C LEU A 28 4.37 -11.15 7.00
N GLY A 29 4.36 -11.12 5.66
CA GLY A 29 4.17 -12.32 4.85
C GLY A 29 2.78 -12.96 5.03
N ARG A 30 1.80 -12.18 5.50
CA ARG A 30 0.42 -12.60 5.81
C ARG A 30 -0.61 -12.08 4.80
N GLN A 31 -0.15 -11.54 3.67
CA GLN A 31 -1.02 -11.14 2.58
C GLN A 31 -1.96 -12.30 2.19
N PRO A 32 -3.28 -12.06 2.20
CA PRO A 32 -4.24 -12.97 1.60
C PRO A 32 -3.89 -13.26 0.13
N ILE A 33 -4.25 -14.45 -0.35
CA ILE A 33 -4.01 -14.85 -1.75
C ILE A 33 -4.69 -13.88 -2.73
N TRP A 34 -5.87 -13.37 -2.39
CA TRP A 34 -6.60 -12.39 -3.21
C TRP A 34 -5.92 -11.00 -3.25
N MET A 35 -4.96 -10.73 -2.34
CA MET A 35 -4.14 -9.51 -2.33
C MET A 35 -2.78 -9.70 -3.01
N ARG A 36 -2.39 -10.93 -3.37
CA ARG A 36 -1.19 -11.13 -4.18
C ARG A 36 -1.51 -10.64 -5.59
N PRO A 37 -0.81 -9.62 -6.11
CA PRO A 37 -0.95 -9.30 -7.51
C PRO A 37 -0.29 -10.43 -8.30
N ASP A 38 -1.07 -11.40 -8.75
CA ASP A 38 -0.64 -12.42 -9.71
C ASP A 38 -0.43 -11.80 -11.11
N VAL A 39 -0.86 -10.55 -11.30
CA VAL A 39 -0.68 -9.74 -12.52
C VAL A 39 -0.19 -8.36 -12.11
N ILE A 40 0.93 -7.92 -12.70
CA ILE A 40 1.37 -6.53 -12.64
C ILE A 40 0.30 -5.68 -13.32
N THR A 41 -0.41 -4.84 -12.56
CA THR A 41 -1.43 -3.95 -13.12
C THR A 41 -0.77 -2.70 -13.72
N PRO A 42 -1.39 -2.01 -14.69
CA PRO A 42 -0.90 -0.73 -15.20
C PRO A 42 -0.64 0.32 -14.11
N ASP A 43 -1.32 0.17 -12.96
CA ASP A 43 -1.05 0.97 -11.78
C ASP A 43 0.36 0.69 -11.27
N LEU A 44 0.77 -0.57 -11.04
CA LEU A 44 2.15 -0.88 -10.59
C LEU A 44 3.25 -0.25 -11.47
N ASP A 45 3.03 -0.12 -12.77
CA ASP A 45 3.93 0.59 -13.70
C ASP A 45 3.87 2.11 -13.49
N ALA A 46 2.70 2.69 -13.25
CA ALA A 46 2.56 4.10 -12.92
C ALA A 46 3.22 4.49 -11.57
N ALA A 47 3.43 3.55 -10.63
CA ALA A 47 4.25 3.81 -9.44
C ALA A 47 5.72 4.02 -9.79
N ASP A 48 6.21 3.37 -10.84
CA ASP A 48 7.58 3.55 -11.32
C ASP A 48 7.80 4.95 -11.94
N ALA A 49 6.73 5.73 -12.14
CA ALA A 49 6.83 7.14 -12.48
C ALA A 49 7.25 8.03 -11.30
N TRP A 50 7.23 7.52 -10.04
CA TRP A 50 7.60 8.27 -8.83
C TRP A 50 8.72 7.59 -8.02
N PRO A 51 9.87 7.25 -8.65
CA PRO A 51 10.94 6.52 -7.98
C PRO A 51 11.52 7.26 -6.76
N GLU A 52 11.43 8.59 -6.75
CA GLU A 52 11.91 9.43 -5.65
C GLU A 52 11.16 9.18 -4.34
N LEU A 53 9.88 8.79 -4.39
CA LEU A 53 9.08 8.52 -3.19
C LEU A 53 9.58 7.27 -2.45
N PHE A 54 10.17 6.32 -3.19
CA PHE A 54 10.64 5.05 -2.65
C PHE A 54 12.14 5.02 -2.36
N ALA A 55 12.86 6.12 -2.63
CA ALA A 55 14.29 6.21 -2.41
C ALA A 55 14.61 5.99 -0.93
N GLY A 56 15.55 5.11 -0.59
CA GLY A 56 15.94 4.80 0.80
C GLY A 56 14.98 3.89 1.56
N LEU A 57 13.93 3.38 0.93
CA LEU A 57 13.19 2.22 1.45
C LEU A 57 13.94 0.93 1.14
N SER A 58 13.81 -0.07 2.03
CA SER A 58 14.20 -1.45 1.71
C SER A 58 13.38 -1.98 0.54
N GLU A 59 13.91 -3.00 -0.16
CA GLU A 59 13.22 -3.61 -1.30
C GLU A 59 11.84 -4.15 -0.91
N ASP A 60 11.74 -4.79 0.25
CA ASP A 60 10.47 -5.30 0.78
C ASP A 60 9.46 -4.19 1.07
N ALA A 61 9.89 -3.09 1.71
CA ALA A 61 9.01 -1.96 2.00
C ALA A 61 8.55 -1.26 0.70
N ARG A 62 9.47 -1.08 -0.26
CA ARG A 62 9.15 -0.55 -1.59
C ARG A 62 8.09 -1.40 -2.28
N ARG A 63 8.29 -2.72 -2.32
CA ARG A 63 7.34 -3.66 -2.91
C ARG A 63 5.98 -3.59 -2.21
N ALA A 64 5.97 -3.56 -0.88
CA ALA A 64 4.73 -3.49 -0.11
C ALA A 64 3.90 -2.24 -0.40
N VAL A 65 4.53 -1.06 -0.43
CA VAL A 65 3.83 0.20 -0.75
C VAL A 65 3.30 0.20 -2.18
N ARG A 66 4.09 -0.31 -3.14
CA ARG A 66 3.67 -0.43 -4.56
C ARG A 66 2.45 -1.33 -4.72
N GLU A 67 2.48 -2.52 -4.14
CA GLU A 67 1.39 -3.48 -4.24
C GLU A 67 0.12 -3.01 -3.51
N ALA A 68 0.27 -2.36 -2.35
CA ALA A 68 -0.86 -1.78 -1.63
C ALA A 68 -1.59 -0.72 -2.47
N TRP A 69 -0.83 0.19 -3.09
CA TRP A 69 -1.42 1.22 -3.95
C TRP A 69 -2.11 0.63 -5.19
N ALA A 70 -1.50 -0.37 -5.82
CA ALA A 70 -2.10 -1.03 -6.98
C ALA A 70 -3.40 -1.76 -6.63
N GLY A 71 -3.43 -2.46 -5.50
CA GLY A 71 -4.63 -3.12 -4.98
C GLY A 71 -5.76 -2.11 -4.70
N SER A 72 -5.45 -1.01 -4.02
CA SER A 72 -6.44 0.04 -3.73
C SER A 72 -6.90 0.79 -4.99
N SER A 73 -6.01 0.99 -5.98
CA SER A 73 -6.38 1.58 -7.29
C SER A 73 -7.35 0.70 -8.06
N LEU A 74 -7.11 -0.61 -8.07
CA LEU A 74 -7.99 -1.58 -8.71
C LEU A 74 -9.37 -1.64 -8.03
N ALA A 75 -9.39 -1.69 -6.70
CA ALA A 75 -10.62 -1.68 -5.92
C ALA A 75 -11.44 -0.40 -6.16
N ALA A 76 -10.78 0.77 -6.16
CA ALA A 76 -11.42 2.04 -6.44
C ALA A 76 -12.09 2.07 -7.82
N ARG A 77 -11.39 1.60 -8.87
CA ARG A 77 -11.96 1.50 -10.22
C ARG A 77 -13.18 0.58 -10.27
N GLY A 78 -13.12 -0.58 -9.62
CA GLY A 78 -14.25 -1.51 -9.55
C GLY A 78 -15.49 -0.91 -8.88
N LEU A 79 -15.31 0.06 -7.99
CA LEU A 79 -16.36 0.77 -7.28
C LEU A 79 -16.75 2.12 -7.93
N GLY A 80 -16.14 2.49 -9.06
CA GLY A 80 -16.36 3.81 -9.67
C GLY A 80 -15.89 4.98 -8.80
N ARG A 81 -14.89 4.75 -7.95
CA ARG A 81 -14.33 5.72 -7.00
C ARG A 81 -12.96 6.24 -7.45
N PRO A 82 -12.50 7.40 -6.94
CA PRO A 82 -11.17 7.93 -7.24
C PRO A 82 -10.08 6.95 -6.83
N ALA A 83 -9.07 6.75 -7.68
CA ALA A 83 -7.88 5.98 -7.32
C ALA A 83 -7.04 6.75 -6.27
N PRO A 84 -6.25 6.06 -5.44
CA PRO A 84 -5.38 6.72 -4.49
C PRO A 84 -4.35 7.61 -5.20
N THR A 85 -4.07 8.75 -4.59
CA THR A 85 -3.26 9.82 -5.18
C THR A 85 -1.76 9.65 -4.92
N ARG A 86 -0.93 10.38 -5.67
CA ARG A 86 0.52 10.48 -5.39
C ARG A 86 0.82 10.94 -3.96
N ALA A 87 0.01 11.84 -3.40
CA ALA A 87 0.21 12.35 -2.04
C ALA A 87 0.01 11.25 -0.99
N MET A 88 -1.01 10.42 -1.18
CA MET A 88 -1.27 9.24 -0.34
C MET A 88 -0.11 8.24 -0.38
N VAL A 89 0.45 7.99 -1.58
CA VAL A 89 1.63 7.13 -1.74
C VAL A 89 2.86 7.75 -1.06
N ALA A 90 3.06 9.06 -1.17
CA ALA A 90 4.17 9.77 -0.53
C ALA A 90 4.09 9.69 1.01
N GLU A 91 2.90 9.90 1.58
CA GLU A 91 2.65 9.75 3.02
C GLU A 91 2.97 8.34 3.50
N LEU A 92 2.48 7.33 2.78
CA LEU A 92 2.72 5.93 3.12
C LEU A 92 4.19 5.52 3.01
N ALA A 93 4.90 6.05 2.00
CA ALA A 93 6.34 5.83 1.84
C ALA A 93 7.15 6.51 2.95
N ALA A 94 6.75 7.72 3.38
CA ALA A 94 7.35 8.39 4.52
C ALA A 94 7.16 7.59 5.81
N GLU A 95 5.94 7.10 6.08
CA GLU A 95 5.67 6.22 7.23
C GLU A 95 6.52 4.94 7.20
N ALA A 96 6.63 4.30 6.04
CA ALA A 96 7.44 3.10 5.88
C ALA A 96 8.92 3.38 6.18
N ARG A 97 9.41 4.58 5.83
CA ARG A 97 10.78 5.04 6.10
C ARG A 97 11.01 5.32 7.58
N GLU A 98 10.11 6.07 8.23
CA GLU A 98 10.21 6.40 9.65
C GLU A 98 10.19 5.14 10.52
N ARG A 99 9.29 4.19 10.21
CA ARG A 99 9.22 2.90 10.90
C ARG A 99 10.42 1.99 10.65
N ALA A 100 11.14 2.18 9.54
CA ALA A 100 12.41 1.49 9.29
C ALA A 100 13.59 2.15 10.02
N ALA A 101 13.52 3.45 10.32
CA ALA A 101 14.57 4.22 10.97
C ALA A 101 14.50 4.18 12.52
N GLY A 102 13.32 4.00 13.11
CA GLY A 102 13.11 4.07 14.57
C GLY A 102 12.83 2.73 15.25
N ASP A 103 13.81 1.82 15.32
CA ASP A 103 13.69 0.48 15.93
C ASP A 103 12.75 -0.50 15.20
N GLY A 104 13.30 -1.31 14.29
CA GLY A 104 13.01 -2.76 14.15
C GLY A 104 11.57 -3.29 14.01
N THR A 105 10.54 -2.44 13.88
CA THR A 105 9.13 -2.84 14.03
C THR A 105 8.43 -3.04 12.69
N TRP A 106 9.18 -3.16 11.60
CA TRP A 106 8.69 -3.95 10.48
C TRP A 106 8.98 -5.41 10.82
N PRO A 107 7.97 -6.28 10.93
CA PRO A 107 8.20 -7.70 11.02
C PRO A 107 9.00 -8.10 9.79
N SER A 108 10.30 -8.31 9.99
CA SER A 108 11.17 -8.80 8.94
C SER A 108 10.65 -10.19 8.56
N PRO A 109 10.38 -10.49 7.28
CA PRO A 109 9.87 -11.80 6.87
C PRO A 109 10.90 -12.94 7.07
N GLY A 110 12.06 -12.66 7.66
CA GLY A 110 13.25 -13.51 7.67
C GLY A 110 13.58 -14.23 8.97
N ASN A 111 12.73 -14.28 10.01
CA ASN A 111 13.00 -15.12 11.19
C ASN A 111 12.12 -16.38 11.24
N ARG A 112 12.08 -17.13 10.13
CA ARG A 112 11.89 -18.60 10.20
C ARG A 112 13.26 -19.24 10.34
N ARG A 113 13.76 -19.35 11.57
CA ARG A 113 14.71 -20.43 11.86
C ARG A 113 13.97 -21.75 11.71
N ARG A 114 14.63 -22.65 10.98
CA ARG A 114 14.32 -24.05 10.68
C ARG A 114 13.47 -24.77 11.70
#